data_AF-A0A7S1C000-F1
#
_entry.id   AF-A0A7S1C000-F1
#
_cell.length_a   1.000
_cell.length_b   1.000
_cell.length_c   1.000
_cell.angle_alpha   90.00
_cell.angle_beta   90.00
_cell.angle_gamma   90.00
#
_symmetry.space_group_name_H-M   'P 1'
#
loop_
_entity.id
_entity.type
_entity.pdbx_description
1 polymer ?
#
loop_
_entity_poly.entity_id
_entity_poly.type
_entity_poly.pdbx_seq_one_letter_code
_entity_poly.pdbx_strand_id
1 'polypeptide(L)'
;MMPVTPRARSPHQAPEIDSAAPSHQNVDDTSFTTVQPHQKPTPTFRIIALYRFLPLDYEGGFPPPLSPSDPSYDRKRPHSPALYDLRDEILKFFLSLSVTGVLLLASEGVNGTVCVPYNNCEKLLTFIKRHPRLGGGEKATHEEGGNFPSHLRMRICDYWGEAEDEKVNSGFDETAAATLVAGKSPPPAFDRLRVRVKGHIVTLKTPGEKDVDPLSAVGTYVSPGKNWDSLLSDPDVFVVDCRNKYEVELGTFEGATDPKTENFNDFPAWLLREVREKMDLEDGLTEENSIEHQQKPKKPTKLAMFCTGGIRCEKSTSFAILSGLLPPEKVYHLVSFVISG
;
A
#
# COMPACT_ATOMS: atom_id res chain seq x y z
N MET A 1 -6.85 57.23 17.86
CA MET A 1 -7.51 56.37 18.86
C MET A 1 -6.64 55.14 19.05
N MET A 2 -6.07 54.96 20.25
CA MET A 2 -5.11 53.91 20.59
C MET A 2 -5.80 52.57 20.86
N PRO A 3 -5.12 51.42 20.67
CA PRO A 3 -5.65 50.10 21.01
C PRO A 3 -5.45 49.79 22.50
N VAL A 4 -6.49 49.24 23.14
CA VAL A 4 -6.46 48.81 24.55
C VAL A 4 -6.35 47.28 24.60
N THR A 5 -5.34 46.79 25.28
CA THR A 5 -5.07 45.39 25.63
C THR A 5 -5.92 44.93 26.83
N PRO A 6 -6.31 43.64 26.93
CA PRO A 6 -6.75 43.05 28.19
C PRO A 6 -5.61 42.27 28.87
N ARG A 7 -5.42 42.56 30.16
CA ARG A 7 -4.44 42.00 31.11
C ARG A 7 -4.92 40.65 31.69
N ALA A 8 -3.94 39.77 31.94
CA ALA A 8 -4.07 38.49 32.64
C ALA A 8 -4.55 38.62 34.11
N ARG A 9 -5.24 37.58 34.61
CA ARG A 9 -5.47 37.33 36.04
C ARG A 9 -4.78 36.03 36.47
N SER A 10 -4.08 36.09 37.60
CA SER A 10 -3.46 34.98 38.33
C SER A 10 -4.30 34.65 39.59
N PRO A 11 -3.97 33.57 40.35
CA PRO A 11 -4.94 32.66 40.95
C PRO A 11 -5.31 32.99 42.41
N HIS A 12 -6.54 32.66 42.80
CA HIS A 12 -6.98 32.72 44.19
C HIS A 12 -6.78 31.39 44.93
N GLN A 13 -6.34 31.56 46.18
CA GLN A 13 -5.93 30.58 47.19
C GLN A 13 -7.08 29.67 47.70
N ALA A 14 -6.68 28.48 48.14
CA ALA A 14 -7.46 27.53 48.93
C ALA A 14 -7.65 27.99 50.40
N PRO A 15 -8.69 27.51 51.11
CA PRO A 15 -8.79 27.68 52.55
C PRO A 15 -8.35 26.43 53.34
N GLU A 16 -7.84 26.69 54.55
CA GLU A 16 -7.26 25.76 55.54
C GLU A 16 -8.30 25.00 56.39
N ILE A 17 -8.00 23.71 56.59
CA ILE A 17 -7.99 22.87 57.81
C ILE A 17 -8.81 23.33 59.03
N ASP A 18 -9.70 22.44 59.51
CA ASP A 18 -10.14 22.40 60.90
C ASP A 18 -9.91 20.99 61.50
N SER A 19 -9.51 20.97 62.76
CA SER A 19 -8.94 19.84 63.50
C SER A 19 -9.95 19.20 64.44
N ALA A 20 -10.16 17.88 64.34
CA ALA A 20 -10.67 17.06 65.45
C ALA A 20 -10.36 15.57 65.23
N ALA A 21 -9.55 15.00 66.13
CA ALA A 21 -9.50 13.57 66.46
C ALA A 21 -10.35 13.36 67.74
N PRO A 22 -10.91 12.17 68.10
CA PRO A 22 -10.23 10.87 68.04
C PRO A 22 -11.12 9.60 67.81
N SER A 23 -10.49 8.48 67.47
CA SER A 23 -10.45 7.21 68.26
C SER A 23 -10.12 6.01 67.38
N HIS A 24 -9.15 5.23 67.85
CA HIS A 24 -8.61 4.03 67.22
C HIS A 24 -9.61 2.86 67.26
N GLN A 25 -9.91 2.28 66.10
CA GLN A 25 -10.21 0.85 65.99
C GLN A 25 -9.40 0.28 64.81
N ASN A 26 -8.49 -0.63 65.14
CA ASN A 26 -7.77 -1.46 64.20
C ASN A 26 -8.76 -2.39 63.49
N VAL A 27 -8.83 -2.29 62.17
CA VAL A 27 -9.34 -3.37 61.32
C VAL A 27 -8.30 -3.56 60.21
N ASP A 28 -7.46 -4.57 60.39
CA ASP A 28 -6.66 -5.13 59.32
C ASP A 28 -7.60 -5.75 58.30
N ASP A 29 -7.78 -5.11 57.15
CA ASP A 29 -8.43 -5.71 55.99
C ASP A 29 -7.67 -5.29 54.72
N THR A 30 -6.47 -5.85 54.55
CA THR A 30 -5.74 -5.79 53.28
C THR A 30 -6.36 -6.77 52.28
N SER A 31 -7.53 -6.44 51.75
CA SER A 31 -7.99 -7.01 50.48
C SER A 31 -7.66 -6.02 49.35
N PHE A 32 -6.40 -6.02 48.92
CA PHE A 32 -6.05 -5.47 47.61
C PHE A 32 -6.78 -6.30 46.56
N THR A 33 -7.91 -5.79 46.10
CA THR A 33 -8.58 -6.35 44.92
C THR A 33 -7.67 -6.01 43.75
N THR A 34 -6.88 -6.99 43.31
CA THR A 34 -6.12 -6.90 42.06
C THR A 34 -7.12 -6.61 40.94
N VAL A 35 -7.17 -5.35 40.49
CA VAL A 35 -7.87 -4.97 39.27
C VAL A 35 -7.13 -5.73 38.15
N GLN A 36 -7.76 -6.83 37.70
CA GLN A 36 -7.31 -7.55 36.51
C GLN A 36 -7.12 -6.51 35.40
N PRO A 37 -5.95 -6.45 34.74
CA PRO A 37 -5.75 -5.50 33.66
C PRO A 37 -6.84 -5.75 32.63
N HIS A 38 -7.67 -4.74 32.35
CA HIS A 38 -8.69 -4.81 31.31
C HIS A 38 -8.01 -5.30 30.03
N GLN A 39 -8.30 -6.53 29.64
CA GLN A 39 -7.76 -7.14 28.44
C GLN A 39 -8.25 -6.29 27.28
N LYS A 40 -7.34 -5.62 26.56
CA LYS A 40 -7.71 -4.83 25.38
C LYS A 40 -8.51 -5.73 24.44
N PRO A 41 -9.63 -5.25 23.86
CA PRO A 41 -10.42 -6.06 22.95
C PRO A 41 -9.53 -6.54 21.80
N THR A 42 -9.68 -7.79 21.41
CA THR A 42 -9.00 -8.36 20.24
C THR A 42 -9.83 -8.13 18.99
N PRO A 43 -9.23 -7.72 17.86
CA PRO A 43 -9.94 -7.65 16.58
C PRO A 43 -10.57 -9.00 16.23
N THR A 44 -11.66 -8.97 15.46
CA THR A 44 -12.29 -10.20 14.97
C THR A 44 -11.50 -10.74 13.77
N PHE A 45 -11.11 -9.84 12.86
CA PHE A 45 -10.35 -10.17 11.65
C PHE A 45 -9.18 -9.19 11.46
N ARG A 46 -8.26 -9.57 10.59
CA ARG A 46 -7.25 -8.68 10.01
C ARG A 46 -7.36 -8.68 8.49
N ILE A 47 -7.32 -7.49 7.91
CA ILE A 47 -7.26 -7.27 6.47
C ILE A 47 -5.80 -7.02 6.11
N ILE A 48 -5.29 -7.80 5.16
CA ILE A 48 -3.91 -7.77 4.71
C ILE A 48 -3.92 -7.40 3.22
N ALA A 49 -3.42 -6.21 2.89
CA ALA A 49 -3.12 -5.82 1.52
C ALA A 49 -1.63 -6.04 1.26
N LEU A 50 -1.28 -6.70 0.15
CA LEU A 50 0.11 -7.01 -0.15
C LEU A 50 0.39 -6.99 -1.65
N TYR A 51 1.63 -6.67 -2.00
CA TYR A 51 2.15 -6.90 -3.35
C TYR A 51 3.67 -7.11 -3.32
N ARG A 52 4.19 -7.68 -4.40
CA ARG A 52 5.62 -7.84 -4.66
C ARG A 52 5.85 -8.07 -6.14
N PHE A 53 6.83 -7.38 -6.73
CA PHE A 53 7.33 -7.69 -8.07
C PHE A 53 8.53 -8.62 -7.95
N LEU A 54 8.30 -9.93 -8.00
CA LEU A 54 9.36 -10.91 -8.15
C LEU A 54 8.81 -12.08 -8.98
N PRO A 55 9.54 -12.56 -10.01
CA PRO A 55 9.05 -13.67 -10.80
C PRO A 55 8.72 -14.91 -9.99
N LEU A 56 7.47 -15.38 -10.14
CA LEU A 56 6.92 -16.52 -9.40
C LEU A 56 7.10 -17.86 -10.11
N ASP A 57 7.38 -17.83 -11.41
CA ASP A 57 7.48 -18.98 -12.29
C ASP A 57 8.91 -19.56 -12.40
N TYR A 58 9.87 -18.98 -11.70
CA TYR A 58 11.25 -19.47 -11.67
C TYR A 58 11.47 -20.47 -10.52
N GLU A 59 11.92 -21.68 -10.84
CA GLU A 59 12.40 -22.63 -9.84
C GLU A 59 13.77 -22.16 -9.31
N GLY A 60 13.84 -21.77 -8.04
CA GLY A 60 15.10 -21.31 -7.40
C GLY A 60 15.03 -19.96 -6.70
N GLY A 61 13.88 -19.28 -6.70
CA GLY A 61 13.60 -18.13 -5.83
C GLY A 61 14.18 -16.79 -6.26
N PHE A 62 15.14 -16.76 -7.20
CA PHE A 62 15.59 -15.54 -7.86
C PHE A 62 15.92 -15.85 -9.33
N PRO A 63 15.33 -15.12 -10.30
CA PRO A 63 15.80 -15.19 -11.68
C PRO A 63 17.23 -14.60 -11.74
N PRO A 64 18.09 -15.07 -12.66
CA PRO A 64 19.30 -14.32 -13.00
C PRO A 64 18.90 -12.91 -13.46
N PRO A 65 19.75 -11.87 -13.27
CA PRO A 65 19.46 -10.53 -13.76
C PRO A 65 19.25 -10.60 -15.28
N LEU A 66 18.00 -10.44 -15.70
CA LEU A 66 17.63 -10.51 -17.11
C LEU A 66 17.99 -9.17 -17.76
N SER A 67 18.81 -9.23 -18.82
CA SER A 67 18.95 -8.11 -19.74
C SER A 67 17.59 -7.85 -20.42
N PRO A 68 17.17 -6.60 -20.65
CA PRO A 68 15.98 -6.28 -21.45
C PRO A 68 16.00 -6.86 -22.88
N SER A 69 17.17 -7.32 -23.36
CA SER A 69 17.35 -8.01 -24.64
C SER A 69 17.24 -9.53 -24.57
N ASP A 70 17.06 -10.12 -23.38
CA ASP A 70 16.95 -11.58 -23.21
C ASP A 70 15.57 -12.06 -23.72
N PRO A 71 15.51 -12.97 -24.71
CA PRO A 71 14.25 -13.52 -25.20
C PRO A 71 13.41 -14.23 -24.11
N SER A 72 14.04 -14.64 -23.00
CA SER A 72 13.35 -15.20 -21.84
C SER A 72 12.62 -14.15 -20.98
N TYR A 73 12.82 -12.87 -21.24
CA TYR A 73 12.12 -11.79 -20.56
C TYR A 73 10.71 -11.52 -21.12
N ASP A 74 10.27 -12.24 -22.16
CA ASP A 74 8.92 -12.09 -22.69
C ASP A 74 7.85 -12.58 -21.69
N ARG A 75 7.26 -11.62 -20.97
CA ARG A 75 6.15 -11.80 -20.02
C ARG A 75 4.82 -12.11 -20.70
N LYS A 76 4.73 -12.07 -22.04
CA LYS A 76 3.55 -12.55 -22.79
C LYS A 76 3.51 -14.08 -22.90
N ARG A 77 4.45 -14.82 -22.29
CA ARG A 77 4.42 -16.28 -22.25
C ARG A 77 3.10 -16.80 -21.64
N PRO A 78 2.56 -17.92 -22.17
CA PRO A 78 1.47 -18.61 -21.52
C PRO A 78 1.86 -18.96 -20.08
N HIS A 79 0.90 -18.86 -19.16
CA HIS A 79 1.11 -19.12 -17.74
C HIS A 79 1.83 -20.46 -17.53
N SER A 80 2.96 -20.45 -16.82
CA SER A 80 3.69 -21.67 -16.52
C SER A 80 2.85 -22.59 -15.61
N PRO A 81 2.99 -23.93 -15.74
CA PRO A 81 2.37 -24.86 -14.80
C PRO A 81 2.69 -24.53 -13.33
N ALA A 82 3.92 -24.07 -13.07
CA ALA A 82 4.38 -23.67 -11.74
C ALA A 82 3.54 -22.55 -11.08
N LEU A 83 2.94 -21.64 -11.85
CA LEU A 83 2.02 -20.62 -11.31
C LEU A 83 0.69 -21.22 -10.84
N TYR A 84 0.20 -22.24 -11.55
CA TYR A 84 -1.04 -22.93 -11.19
C TYR A 84 -0.83 -23.85 -9.99
N ASP A 85 0.32 -24.51 -9.90
CA ASP A 85 0.69 -25.29 -8.72
C ASP A 85 0.79 -24.38 -7.49
N LEU A 86 1.43 -23.21 -7.62
CA LEU A 86 1.50 -22.21 -6.56
C LEU A 86 0.12 -21.69 -6.17
N ARG A 87 -0.77 -21.43 -7.15
CA ARG A 87 -2.16 -21.04 -6.90
C ARG A 87 -2.86 -22.08 -6.02
N ASP A 88 -2.72 -23.36 -6.34
CA ASP A 88 -3.42 -24.44 -5.64
C ASP A 88 -2.86 -24.67 -4.24
N GLU A 89 -1.54 -24.57 -4.07
CA GLU A 89 -0.89 -24.58 -2.76
C GLU A 89 -1.43 -23.44 -1.86
N ILE A 90 -1.40 -22.21 -2.36
CA ILE A 90 -1.87 -21.03 -1.62
C ILE A 90 -3.36 -21.17 -1.30
N LEU A 91 -4.17 -21.57 -2.29
CA LEU A 91 -5.61 -21.73 -2.12
C LEU A 91 -5.91 -22.73 -0.99
N LYS A 92 -5.28 -23.91 -1.03
CA LYS A 92 -5.45 -24.95 -0.01
C LYS A 92 -5.06 -24.45 1.38
N PHE A 93 -3.91 -23.77 1.50
CA PHE A 93 -3.43 -23.27 2.79
C PHE A 93 -4.33 -22.14 3.33
N PHE A 94 -4.72 -21.19 2.48
CA PHE A 94 -5.55 -20.05 2.87
C PHE A 94 -6.95 -20.50 3.30
N LEU A 95 -7.55 -21.49 2.62
CA LEU A 95 -8.81 -22.10 3.04
C LEU A 95 -8.68 -22.77 4.42
N SER A 96 -7.56 -23.44 4.71
CA SER A 96 -7.33 -24.06 6.03
C SER A 96 -7.27 -23.05 7.19
N LEU A 97 -7.04 -21.77 6.88
CA LEU A 97 -7.00 -20.66 7.84
C LEU A 97 -8.27 -19.78 7.80
N SER A 98 -9.29 -20.20 7.05
CA SER A 98 -10.55 -19.46 6.84
C SER A 98 -10.31 -18.06 6.26
N VAL A 99 -9.31 -17.92 5.39
CA VAL A 99 -9.02 -16.67 4.69
C VAL A 99 -10.04 -16.42 3.59
N THR A 100 -10.44 -15.16 3.43
CA THR A 100 -11.31 -14.67 2.34
C THR A 100 -10.63 -13.52 1.59
N GLY A 101 -11.20 -13.10 0.45
CA GLY A 101 -10.66 -12.02 -0.37
C GLY A 101 -10.00 -12.49 -1.67
N VAL A 102 -9.11 -11.66 -2.22
CA VAL A 102 -8.56 -11.88 -3.56
C VAL A 102 -7.04 -11.80 -3.54
N LEU A 103 -6.40 -12.81 -4.12
CA LEU A 103 -4.97 -12.82 -4.43
C LEU A 103 -4.79 -13.05 -5.94
N LEU A 104 -3.97 -12.22 -6.56
CA LEU A 104 -3.58 -12.29 -7.96
C LEU A 104 -2.14 -12.77 -8.05
N LEU A 105 -1.90 -13.75 -8.91
CA LEU A 105 -0.58 -14.28 -9.25
C LEU A 105 -0.34 -14.03 -10.73
N ALA A 106 0.85 -13.54 -11.08
CA ALA A 106 1.32 -13.45 -12.44
C ALA A 106 2.81 -13.80 -12.48
N SER A 107 3.37 -14.03 -13.67
CA SER A 107 4.81 -14.23 -13.83
C SER A 107 5.64 -13.05 -13.32
N GLU A 108 5.06 -11.85 -13.19
CA GLU A 108 5.76 -10.68 -12.63
C GLU A 108 5.69 -10.57 -11.10
N GLY A 109 4.84 -11.36 -10.41
CA GLY A 109 4.71 -11.27 -8.96
C GLY A 109 3.32 -11.59 -8.39
N VAL A 110 3.07 -11.06 -7.20
CA VAL A 110 1.83 -11.24 -6.42
C VAL A 110 1.23 -9.89 -6.02
N ASN A 111 -0.10 -9.80 -6.01
CA ASN A 111 -0.86 -8.66 -5.48
C ASN A 111 -2.18 -9.15 -4.90
N GLY A 112 -2.64 -8.59 -3.79
CA GLY A 112 -3.97 -8.90 -3.31
C GLY A 112 -4.37 -8.20 -2.03
N THR A 113 -5.62 -8.44 -1.66
CA THR A 113 -6.15 -8.05 -0.37
C THR A 113 -6.98 -9.20 0.17
N VAL A 114 -6.58 -9.70 1.34
CA VAL A 114 -7.20 -10.85 1.99
C VAL A 114 -7.64 -10.49 3.41
N CYS A 115 -8.65 -11.17 3.90
CA CYS A 115 -9.15 -11.05 5.26
C CYS A 115 -8.97 -12.40 5.97
N VAL A 116 -8.46 -12.38 7.20
CA VAL A 116 -8.17 -13.59 7.98
C VAL A 116 -8.69 -13.43 9.41
N PRO A 117 -9.25 -14.48 10.04
CA PRO A 117 -9.53 -14.45 11.47
C PRO A 117 -8.30 -14.06 12.28
N TYR A 118 -8.47 -13.24 13.30
CA TYR A 118 -7.36 -12.69 14.08
C TYR A 118 -6.41 -13.78 14.62
N ASN A 119 -6.96 -14.88 15.14
CA ASN A 119 -6.22 -16.02 15.68
C ASN A 119 -5.39 -16.81 14.63
N ASN A 120 -5.71 -16.68 13.34
CA ASN A 120 -5.00 -17.33 12.24
C ASN A 120 -4.01 -16.38 11.54
N CYS A 121 -4.01 -15.09 11.88
CA CYS A 121 -3.19 -14.08 11.22
C CYS A 121 -1.70 -14.40 11.26
N GLU A 122 -1.15 -14.75 12.43
CA GLU A 122 0.28 -15.05 12.55
C GLU A 122 0.72 -16.26 11.71
N LYS A 123 -0.13 -17.29 11.58
CA LYS A 123 0.13 -18.44 10.71
C LYS A 123 0.18 -18.03 9.24
N LEU A 124 -0.76 -17.17 8.82
CA LEU A 124 -0.80 -16.64 7.46
C LEU A 124 0.43 -15.77 7.17
N LEU A 125 0.78 -14.85 8.07
CA LEU A 125 1.95 -13.98 7.92
C LEU A 125 3.25 -14.78 7.84
N THR A 126 3.38 -15.81 8.70
CA THR A 126 4.54 -16.71 8.70
C THR A 126 4.66 -17.43 7.36
N PHE A 127 3.56 -17.98 6.84
CA PHE A 127 3.53 -18.63 5.54
C PHE A 127 3.96 -17.66 4.43
N ILE A 128 3.32 -16.49 4.31
CA ILE A 128 3.63 -15.52 3.25
C ILE A 128 5.10 -15.09 3.30
N LYS A 129 5.62 -14.74 4.49
CA LYS A 129 7.01 -14.28 4.65
C LYS A 129 8.04 -15.38 4.35
N ARG A 130 7.78 -16.61 4.78
CA ARG A 130 8.73 -17.73 4.63
C ARG A 130 8.61 -18.45 3.29
N HIS A 131 7.49 -18.31 2.59
CA HIS A 131 7.30 -18.98 1.32
C HIS A 131 8.32 -18.47 0.28
N PRO A 132 9.15 -19.33 -0.33
CA PRO A 132 10.25 -18.92 -1.20
C PRO A 132 9.81 -18.02 -2.36
N ARG A 133 8.65 -18.32 -2.95
CA ARG A 133 8.08 -17.52 -4.07
C ARG A 133 7.31 -16.27 -3.62
N LEU A 134 6.88 -16.16 -2.36
CA LEU A 134 6.09 -15.01 -1.91
C LEU A 134 6.96 -14.00 -1.16
N GLY A 135 7.49 -14.36 0.00
CA GLY A 135 8.32 -13.49 0.83
C GLY A 135 9.81 -13.59 0.60
N GLY A 136 10.29 -14.59 -0.16
CA GLY A 136 11.72 -14.78 -0.44
C GLY A 136 12.46 -15.71 0.53
N GLY A 137 11.74 -16.32 1.49
CA GLY A 137 12.33 -17.24 2.47
C GLY A 137 13.28 -16.56 3.48
N GLU A 138 14.13 -17.34 4.15
CA GLU A 138 15.11 -16.84 5.13
C GLU A 138 16.13 -15.86 4.51
N LYS A 139 16.25 -15.81 3.18
CA LYS A 139 17.17 -14.90 2.47
C LYS A 139 16.69 -13.45 2.39
N ALA A 140 15.42 -13.17 2.71
CA ALA A 140 14.86 -11.82 2.68
C ALA A 140 15.35 -10.91 3.83
N THR A 141 16.14 -11.44 4.78
CA THR A 141 16.59 -10.69 5.97
C THR A 141 17.88 -9.89 5.79
N HIS A 142 18.50 -9.89 4.60
CA HIS A 142 19.82 -9.28 4.39
C HIS A 142 19.98 -8.57 3.03
N GLU A 143 19.07 -7.67 2.67
CA GLU A 143 19.42 -6.58 1.74
C GLU A 143 19.41 -5.26 2.51
N GLU A 144 20.61 -4.69 2.65
CA GLU A 144 20.87 -3.46 3.39
C GLU A 144 20.12 -2.27 2.76
N GLY A 145 19.20 -1.68 3.53
CA GLY A 145 18.78 -0.28 3.41
C GLY A 145 18.34 0.20 2.02
N GLY A 146 17.22 -0.29 1.50
CA GLY A 146 16.61 0.27 0.28
C GLY A 146 15.14 -0.10 0.12
N ASN A 147 14.38 0.74 -0.60
CA ASN A 147 13.07 0.35 -1.10
C ASN A 147 13.28 -0.21 -2.52
N PHE A 148 12.83 -1.44 -2.78
CA PHE A 148 12.89 -2.07 -4.10
C PHE A 148 11.55 -2.73 -4.45
N PRO A 149 11.17 -2.83 -5.74
CA PRO A 149 9.93 -3.49 -6.15
C PRO A 149 9.88 -4.99 -5.79
N SER A 150 11.06 -5.61 -5.64
CA SER A 150 11.25 -6.99 -5.19
C SER A 150 10.99 -7.21 -3.71
N HIS A 151 10.83 -6.15 -2.90
CA HIS A 151 10.50 -6.27 -1.50
C HIS A 151 9.00 -6.56 -1.33
N LEU A 152 8.68 -7.51 -0.44
CA LEU A 152 7.29 -7.76 -0.07
C LEU A 152 6.73 -6.53 0.65
N ARG A 153 5.74 -5.89 0.03
CA ARG A 153 5.01 -4.78 0.61
C ARG A 153 3.72 -5.29 1.23
N MET A 154 3.43 -4.88 2.45
CA MET A 154 2.26 -5.33 3.17
C MET A 154 1.73 -4.27 4.11
N ARG A 155 0.41 -4.14 4.17
CA ARG A 155 -0.33 -3.35 5.16
C ARG A 155 -1.34 -4.25 5.86
N ILE A 156 -1.39 -4.15 7.18
CA ILE A 156 -2.32 -4.90 8.03
C ILE A 156 -3.25 -3.90 8.71
N CYS A 157 -4.55 -4.13 8.62
CA CYS A 157 -5.58 -3.35 9.30
C CYS A 157 -6.43 -4.28 10.17
N ASP A 158 -6.68 -3.86 11.40
CA ASP A 158 -7.59 -4.58 12.30
C ASP A 158 -9.05 -4.30 11.90
N TYR A 159 -9.87 -5.35 11.91
CA TYR A 159 -11.31 -5.26 11.68
C TYR A 159 -12.08 -5.84 12.87
N TRP A 160 -12.96 -5.02 13.42
CA TRP A 160 -13.57 -5.29 14.72
C TRP A 160 -14.89 -6.08 14.63
N GLY A 161 -15.53 -6.16 13.46
CA GLY A 161 -16.69 -7.02 13.15
C GLY A 161 -17.89 -6.88 14.10
N GLU A 162 -19.00 -6.39 13.59
CA GLU A 162 -20.30 -6.50 14.27
C GLU A 162 -20.89 -7.90 14.05
N ALA A 163 -21.68 -8.39 15.02
CA ALA A 163 -22.41 -9.65 14.86
C ALA A 163 -23.57 -9.42 13.89
N GLU A 164 -23.59 -10.10 12.74
CA GLU A 164 -24.80 -10.20 11.92
C GLU A 164 -25.45 -11.57 12.19
N ASP A 165 -26.77 -11.57 12.40
CA ASP A 165 -27.58 -12.78 12.52
C ASP A 165 -27.36 -13.68 11.30
N GLU A 166 -27.18 -14.97 11.55
CA GLU A 166 -26.87 -16.01 10.56
C GLU A 166 -27.69 -15.86 9.27
N LYS A 167 -27.07 -15.35 8.20
CA LYS A 167 -27.58 -15.59 6.86
C LYS A 167 -27.24 -17.02 6.48
N VAL A 168 -28.22 -17.90 6.65
CA VAL A 168 -28.23 -19.27 6.13
C VAL A 168 -27.99 -19.21 4.62
N ASN A 169 -26.76 -19.47 4.20
CA ASN A 169 -26.42 -19.59 2.80
C ASN A 169 -26.67 -21.05 2.39
N SER A 170 -27.85 -21.32 1.83
CA SER A 170 -28.21 -22.62 1.26
C SER A 170 -27.38 -22.86 -0.01
N GLY A 171 -26.24 -23.53 0.14
CA GLY A 171 -25.42 -24.00 -0.97
C GLY A 171 -23.93 -23.87 -0.70
N PHE A 172 -23.38 -24.71 0.20
CA PHE A 172 -21.93 -24.86 0.34
C PHE A 172 -21.58 -26.32 0.66
N ASP A 173 -20.63 -26.85 -0.12
CA ASP A 173 -20.09 -28.20 -0.04
C ASP A 173 -19.43 -28.44 1.34
N GLU A 174 -19.73 -29.60 1.93
CA GLU A 174 -19.71 -29.88 3.37
C GLU A 174 -18.31 -30.21 3.94
N THR A 175 -17.24 -30.02 3.16
CA THR A 175 -15.90 -30.55 3.52
C THR A 175 -14.82 -29.52 3.86
N ALA A 176 -15.15 -28.23 4.01
CA ALA A 176 -14.16 -27.20 4.38
C ALA A 176 -14.67 -26.12 5.37
N ALA A 177 -15.53 -26.48 6.32
CA ALA A 177 -15.93 -25.58 7.40
C ALA A 177 -14.86 -25.56 8.52
N ALA A 178 -13.74 -24.88 8.28
CA ALA A 178 -12.84 -24.47 9.34
C ALA A 178 -13.54 -23.34 10.14
N THR A 179 -13.97 -23.69 11.36
CA THR A 179 -14.62 -22.85 12.38
C THR A 179 -14.52 -21.35 12.10
N LEU A 180 -15.55 -20.79 11.45
CA LEU A 180 -15.80 -19.36 11.52
C LEU A 180 -15.78 -18.97 13.00
N VAL A 181 -15.16 -17.83 13.35
CA VAL A 181 -15.23 -17.29 14.72
C VAL A 181 -16.72 -17.26 15.08
N ALA A 182 -17.12 -18.05 16.08
CA ALA A 182 -18.52 -18.34 16.35
C ALA A 182 -19.36 -17.05 16.31
N GLY A 183 -20.28 -16.97 15.35
CA GLY A 183 -21.24 -15.87 15.21
C GLY A 183 -20.76 -14.57 14.53
N LYS A 184 -19.60 -14.52 13.85
CA LYS A 184 -19.16 -13.31 13.14
C LYS A 184 -18.69 -13.56 11.70
N SER A 185 -19.18 -12.73 10.78
CA SER A 185 -18.82 -12.76 9.34
C SER A 185 -17.65 -11.82 9.03
N PRO A 186 -16.82 -12.14 8.02
CA PRO A 186 -15.84 -11.18 7.50
C PRO A 186 -16.55 -9.94 6.92
N PRO A 187 -15.84 -8.83 6.68
CA PRO A 187 -16.46 -7.66 6.06
C PRO A 187 -17.10 -8.04 4.71
N PRO A 188 -18.25 -7.46 4.33
CA PRO A 188 -19.01 -7.87 3.14
C PRO A 188 -18.20 -7.90 1.82
N ALA A 189 -17.15 -7.08 1.71
CA ALA A 189 -16.23 -7.08 0.57
C ALA A 189 -15.36 -8.35 0.43
N PHE A 190 -15.40 -9.25 1.41
CA PHE A 190 -14.58 -10.46 1.51
C PHE A 190 -15.46 -11.71 1.68
N ASP A 191 -16.47 -11.87 0.81
CA ASP A 191 -17.44 -12.96 0.82
C ASP A 191 -16.82 -14.36 0.64
N ARG A 192 -15.78 -14.46 -0.18
CA ARG A 192 -15.09 -15.71 -0.50
C ARG A 192 -13.64 -15.50 -0.87
N LEU A 193 -12.85 -16.57 -0.79
CA LEU A 193 -11.49 -16.59 -1.28
C LEU A 193 -11.44 -16.78 -2.79
N ARG A 194 -10.57 -16.01 -3.47
CA ARG A 194 -10.22 -16.19 -4.88
C ARG A 194 -8.71 -16.03 -5.05
N VAL A 195 -8.03 -17.09 -5.45
CA VAL A 195 -6.64 -17.03 -5.91
C VAL A 195 -6.64 -17.17 -7.43
N ARG A 196 -6.21 -16.13 -8.15
CA ARG A 196 -6.34 -16.05 -9.61
C ARG A 196 -4.99 -15.86 -10.28
N VAL A 197 -4.70 -16.70 -11.26
CA VAL A 197 -3.60 -16.47 -12.19
C VAL A 197 -4.06 -15.45 -13.25
N LYS A 198 -3.23 -14.45 -13.50
CA LYS A 198 -3.47 -13.32 -14.41
C LYS A 198 -2.21 -13.02 -15.23
N GLY A 199 -2.39 -12.35 -16.38
CA GLY A 199 -1.27 -11.84 -17.18
C GLY A 199 -0.42 -10.81 -16.42
N HIS A 200 -1.07 -10.01 -15.59
CA HIS A 200 -0.43 -8.98 -14.77
C HIS A 200 -1.09 -8.91 -13.40
N ILE A 201 -0.31 -8.60 -12.36
CA ILE A 201 -0.81 -8.29 -11.01
C ILE A 201 -1.36 -6.86 -10.92
N VAL A 202 -0.95 -6.00 -11.84
CA VAL A 202 -1.56 -4.70 -12.14
C VAL A 202 -1.37 -4.41 -13.63
N THR A 203 -2.47 -4.18 -14.35
CA THR A 203 -2.40 -3.95 -15.80
C THR A 203 -2.13 -2.47 -16.08
N LEU A 204 -1.05 -2.21 -16.81
CA LEU A 204 -0.72 -0.90 -17.37
C LEU A 204 -0.48 -1.07 -18.87
N LYS A 205 -1.41 -0.59 -19.71
CA LYS A 205 -1.27 -0.69 -21.17
C LYS A 205 -0.51 0.50 -21.72
N THR A 206 0.73 0.28 -22.15
CA THR A 206 1.54 1.33 -22.79
C THR A 206 1.26 1.41 -24.29
N PRO A 207 1.54 2.56 -24.94
CA PRO A 207 1.59 2.64 -26.40
C PRO A 207 2.53 1.58 -26.98
N GLY A 208 2.06 0.79 -27.94
CA GLY A 208 2.82 -0.32 -28.53
C GLY A 208 2.83 -1.61 -27.70
N GLU A 209 2.02 -1.69 -26.64
CA GLU A 209 1.80 -2.90 -25.81
C GLU A 209 3.09 -3.53 -25.24
N LYS A 210 4.07 -2.69 -24.90
CA LYS A 210 5.25 -3.12 -24.16
C LYS A 210 4.91 -3.17 -22.68
N ASP A 211 5.14 -4.31 -22.04
CA ASP A 211 4.98 -4.39 -20.58
C ASP A 211 6.05 -3.51 -19.91
N VAL A 212 5.70 -2.98 -18.74
CA VAL A 212 6.58 -2.15 -17.93
C VAL A 212 7.02 -2.99 -16.75
N ASP A 213 8.32 -3.13 -16.62
CA ASP A 213 8.91 -3.87 -15.52
C ASP A 213 9.51 -2.94 -14.46
N PRO A 214 8.92 -2.94 -13.25
CA PRO A 214 9.48 -2.17 -12.15
C PRO A 214 10.88 -2.58 -11.73
N LEU A 215 11.30 -3.83 -11.96
CA LEU A 215 12.63 -4.30 -11.58
C LEU A 215 13.75 -3.69 -12.43
N SER A 216 13.43 -3.19 -13.62
CA SER A 216 14.42 -2.61 -14.54
C SER A 216 14.77 -1.15 -14.21
N ALA A 217 13.78 -0.36 -13.83
CA ALA A 217 13.94 1.01 -13.33
C ALA A 217 12.66 1.43 -12.60
N VAL A 218 12.77 2.18 -11.52
CA VAL A 218 11.63 2.69 -10.75
C VAL A 218 11.94 4.08 -10.19
N GLY A 219 10.91 4.88 -9.93
CA GLY A 219 11.07 6.20 -9.34
C GLY A 219 11.60 6.14 -7.90
N THR A 220 12.13 7.27 -7.43
CA THR A 220 12.64 7.43 -6.07
C THR A 220 11.52 7.28 -5.04
N TYR A 221 11.69 6.36 -4.12
CA TYR A 221 10.76 6.13 -3.02
C TYR A 221 10.83 7.24 -1.97
N VAL A 222 9.67 7.78 -1.60
CA VAL A 222 9.55 8.84 -0.61
C VAL A 222 8.67 8.35 0.54
N SER A 223 9.23 8.35 1.75
CA SER A 223 8.49 7.97 2.96
C SER A 223 7.40 8.99 3.29
N PRO A 224 6.28 8.55 3.90
CA PRO A 224 5.22 9.46 4.36
C PRO A 224 5.75 10.43 5.43
N GLY A 225 5.06 11.57 5.56
CA GLY A 225 5.44 12.66 6.46
C GLY A 225 6.25 13.74 5.75
N LYS A 226 7.16 14.39 6.47
CA LYS A 226 7.81 15.65 6.03
C LYS A 226 8.43 15.61 4.63
N ASN A 227 9.04 14.49 4.24
CA ASN A 227 9.67 14.38 2.92
C ASN A 227 8.62 14.39 1.79
N TRP A 228 7.49 13.72 2.00
CA TRP A 228 6.39 13.76 1.05
C TRP A 228 5.68 15.12 1.06
N ASP A 229 5.43 15.68 2.24
CA ASP A 229 4.81 17.01 2.38
C ASP A 229 5.63 18.12 1.69
N SER A 230 6.97 17.97 1.69
CA SER A 230 7.87 18.87 0.98
C SER A 230 7.71 18.77 -0.53
N LEU A 231 7.47 17.57 -1.08
CA LEU A 231 7.20 17.42 -2.52
C LEU A 231 5.81 17.96 -2.89
N LEU A 232 4.81 17.79 -2.02
CA LEU A 232 3.47 18.32 -2.25
C LEU A 232 3.44 19.86 -2.31
N SER A 233 4.34 20.52 -1.59
CA SER A 233 4.42 21.98 -1.50
C SER A 233 5.45 22.62 -2.43
N ASP A 234 6.28 21.82 -3.12
CA ASP A 234 7.28 22.33 -4.05
C ASP A 234 6.64 22.68 -5.41
N PRO A 235 6.64 23.97 -5.83
CA PRO A 235 6.09 24.38 -7.13
C PRO A 235 6.85 23.82 -8.34
N ASP A 236 8.05 23.28 -8.14
CA ASP A 236 8.84 22.58 -9.16
C ASP A 236 8.40 21.12 -9.37
N VAL A 237 7.44 20.62 -8.58
CA VAL A 237 6.95 19.25 -8.61
C VAL A 237 5.55 19.19 -9.20
N PHE A 238 5.40 18.41 -10.27
CA PHE A 238 4.12 17.99 -10.78
C PHE A 238 3.62 16.77 -9.99
N VAL A 239 2.63 16.98 -9.13
CA VAL A 239 2.05 15.93 -8.28
C VAL A 239 0.86 15.28 -8.98
N VAL A 240 0.86 13.95 -9.07
CA VAL A 240 -0.13 13.17 -9.80
C VAL A 240 -0.71 12.05 -8.94
N ASP A 241 -2.03 11.97 -8.90
CA ASP A 241 -2.75 10.84 -8.33
C ASP A 241 -2.88 9.74 -9.38
N CYS A 242 -2.30 8.55 -9.16
CA CYS A 242 -2.39 7.43 -10.10
C CYS A 242 -3.68 6.59 -9.92
N ARG A 243 -4.64 7.08 -9.12
CA ARG A 243 -5.88 6.37 -8.87
C ARG A 243 -6.94 6.66 -9.94
N ASN A 244 -7.96 5.81 -9.98
CA ASN A 244 -9.09 6.04 -10.88
C ASN A 244 -10.03 7.08 -10.26
N LYS A 245 -10.85 7.72 -11.10
CA LYS A 245 -11.77 8.79 -10.72
C LYS A 245 -12.55 8.54 -9.41
N TYR A 246 -13.15 7.36 -9.25
CA TYR A 246 -13.94 7.04 -8.05
C TYR A 246 -13.12 7.10 -6.74
N GLU A 247 -11.82 6.79 -6.77
CA GLU A 247 -10.95 6.84 -5.59
C GLU A 247 -10.53 8.28 -5.28
N VAL A 248 -10.36 9.10 -6.33
CA VAL A 248 -9.99 10.51 -6.22
C VAL A 248 -11.15 11.34 -5.69
N GLU A 249 -12.38 11.04 -6.12
CA GLU A 249 -13.62 11.68 -5.64
C GLU A 249 -13.85 11.47 -4.13
N LEU A 250 -13.34 10.39 -3.54
CA LEU A 250 -13.38 10.15 -2.10
C LEU A 250 -12.38 11.04 -1.31
N GLY A 251 -11.44 11.68 -2.00
CA GLY A 251 -10.42 12.53 -1.42
C GLY A 251 -9.04 12.26 -2.04
N THR A 252 -8.24 13.32 -2.16
CA THR A 252 -6.88 13.30 -2.71
C THR A 252 -6.00 14.32 -1.97
N PHE A 253 -4.69 14.31 -2.22
CA PHE A 253 -3.79 15.32 -1.66
C PHE A 253 -4.08 16.69 -2.28
N GLU A 254 -3.99 17.75 -1.46
CA GLU A 254 -4.16 19.12 -1.94
C GLU A 254 -3.14 19.44 -3.05
N GLY A 255 -3.60 20.06 -4.13
CA GLY A 255 -2.75 20.39 -5.29
C GLY A 255 -2.42 19.22 -6.22
N ALA A 256 -2.78 17.98 -5.88
CA ALA A 256 -2.56 16.84 -6.77
C ALA A 256 -3.43 16.92 -8.03
N THR A 257 -2.85 16.55 -9.16
CA THR A 257 -3.58 16.47 -10.43
C THR A 257 -4.32 15.14 -10.53
N ASP A 258 -5.64 15.24 -10.67
CA ASP A 258 -6.55 14.13 -10.96
C ASP A 258 -6.48 13.75 -12.45
N PRO A 259 -6.13 12.49 -12.79
CA PRO A 259 -6.08 12.06 -14.18
C PRO A 259 -7.46 11.84 -14.80
N LYS A 260 -8.52 11.77 -13.98
CA LYS A 260 -9.91 11.50 -14.40
C LYS A 260 -10.03 10.22 -15.24
N THR A 261 -9.16 9.24 -14.97
CA THR A 261 -9.16 7.96 -15.67
C THR A 261 -10.20 7.04 -15.04
N GLU A 262 -11.01 6.39 -15.88
CA GLU A 262 -11.92 5.33 -15.43
C GLU A 262 -11.15 4.03 -15.18
N ASN A 263 -10.10 3.79 -15.97
CA ASN A 263 -9.22 2.64 -15.83
C ASN A 263 -7.74 3.05 -15.81
N PHE A 264 -6.93 2.33 -15.05
CA PHE A 264 -5.48 2.56 -15.01
C PHE A 264 -4.78 2.32 -16.37
N ASN A 265 -5.42 1.59 -17.28
CA ASN A 265 -4.95 1.43 -18.65
C ASN A 265 -4.95 2.73 -19.46
N ASP A 266 -5.75 3.73 -19.07
CA ASP A 266 -5.84 5.03 -19.73
C ASP A 266 -4.74 5.98 -19.23
N PHE A 267 -4.10 5.64 -18.10
CA PHE A 267 -3.12 6.48 -17.42
C PHE A 267 -1.86 6.79 -18.25
N PRO A 268 -1.25 5.84 -19.01
CA PRO A 268 -0.05 6.13 -19.80
C PRO A 268 -0.26 7.21 -20.86
N ALA A 269 -1.36 7.11 -21.61
CA ALA A 269 -1.69 8.10 -22.64
C ALA A 269 -1.97 9.47 -22.02
N TRP A 270 -2.66 9.48 -20.89
CA TRP A 270 -2.91 10.69 -20.12
C TRP A 270 -1.59 11.32 -19.62
N LEU A 271 -0.70 10.53 -19.01
CA LEU A 271 0.55 11.03 -18.43
C LEU A 271 1.46 11.64 -19.50
N LEU A 272 1.61 10.97 -20.64
CA LEU A 272 2.41 11.47 -21.77
C LEU A 272 1.92 12.84 -22.25
N ARG A 273 0.60 13.03 -22.34
CA ARG A 273 0.00 14.31 -22.76
C ARG A 273 0.26 15.40 -21.73
N GLU A 274 -0.05 15.12 -20.46
CA GLU A 274 0.04 16.11 -19.39
C GLU A 274 1.48 16.53 -19.10
N VAL A 275 2.43 15.60 -19.08
CA VAL A 275 3.85 15.95 -18.85
C VAL A 275 4.38 16.85 -19.96
N ARG A 276 4.07 16.56 -21.23
CA ARG A 276 4.45 17.44 -22.36
C ARG A 276 3.83 18.83 -22.29
N GLU A 277 2.60 18.92 -21.81
CA GLU A 277 1.88 20.20 -21.72
C GLU A 277 2.35 21.03 -20.52
N LYS A 278 2.52 20.39 -19.37
CA LYS A 278 2.68 21.06 -18.07
C LYS A 278 4.10 21.15 -17.55
N MET A 279 5.01 20.27 -17.97
CA MET A 279 6.38 20.27 -17.48
C MET A 279 7.33 21.01 -18.42
N ASP A 280 8.43 21.50 -17.86
CA ASP A 280 9.57 21.98 -18.65
C ASP A 280 10.44 20.77 -18.99
N LEU A 281 10.25 20.25 -20.20
CA LEU A 281 11.12 19.22 -20.73
C LEU A 281 12.34 19.94 -21.30
N GLU A 282 13.53 19.65 -20.78
CA GLU A 282 14.78 20.11 -21.38
C GLU A 282 14.94 19.46 -22.76
N ASP A 283 14.22 19.98 -23.76
CA ASP A 283 14.45 19.64 -25.15
C ASP A 283 15.77 20.32 -25.55
N GLY A 284 16.84 19.55 -25.70
CA GLY A 284 18.16 20.02 -26.14
C GLY A 284 18.20 20.60 -27.57
N LEU A 285 17.10 21.14 -28.09
CA LEU A 285 16.96 21.74 -29.41
C LEU A 285 15.94 22.88 -29.34
N THR A 286 16.39 24.09 -29.03
CA THR A 286 16.10 25.36 -29.74
C THR A 286 16.55 26.56 -28.89
N GLU A 287 17.84 26.92 -29.00
CA GLU A 287 18.37 28.21 -28.50
C GLU A 287 18.05 29.40 -29.42
N GLU A 288 17.28 29.21 -30.49
CA GLU A 288 17.01 30.26 -31.47
C GLU A 288 15.52 30.57 -31.49
N ASN A 289 15.08 31.44 -30.57
CA ASN A 289 14.04 32.48 -30.76
C ASN A 289 13.59 33.05 -29.41
N SER A 290 14.46 33.77 -28.73
CA SER A 290 14.11 34.61 -27.57
C SER A 290 13.97 36.07 -28.00
N ILE A 291 12.80 36.39 -28.57
CA ILE A 291 12.27 37.76 -28.60
C ILE A 291 11.04 37.78 -27.68
N GLU A 292 11.03 38.76 -26.76
CA GLU A 292 10.00 39.14 -25.77
C GLU A 292 10.03 38.47 -24.38
N HIS A 293 10.55 39.27 -23.42
CA HIS A 293 10.59 39.05 -21.98
C HIS A 293 9.21 39.24 -21.32
N GLN A 294 8.25 38.36 -21.59
CA GLN A 294 7.16 38.12 -20.64
C GLN A 294 7.58 36.96 -19.76
N GLN A 295 7.66 37.18 -18.43
CA GLN A 295 7.98 36.17 -17.43
C GLN A 295 6.93 35.05 -17.48
N LYS A 296 7.18 34.06 -18.34
CA LYS A 296 6.37 32.85 -18.42
C LYS A 296 6.52 32.13 -17.07
N PRO A 297 5.42 31.69 -16.43
CA PRO A 297 5.51 30.97 -15.18
C PRO A 297 6.42 29.74 -15.35
N LYS A 298 7.38 29.58 -14.44
CA LYS A 298 8.31 28.44 -14.44
C LYS A 298 7.48 27.16 -14.33
N LYS A 299 7.61 26.27 -15.31
CA LYS A 299 6.94 24.97 -15.29
C LYS A 299 7.70 24.00 -14.38
N PRO A 300 7.01 23.02 -13.76
CA PRO A 300 7.64 21.99 -12.94
C PRO A 300 8.60 21.13 -13.77
N THR A 301 9.68 20.68 -13.13
CA THR A 301 10.69 19.80 -13.74
C THR A 301 10.71 18.40 -13.11
N LYS A 302 10.05 18.20 -11.96
CA LYS A 302 9.98 16.93 -11.24
C LYS A 302 8.57 16.35 -11.26
N LEU A 303 8.46 15.03 -11.17
CA LEU A 303 7.18 14.30 -11.15
C LEU A 303 7.08 13.47 -9.88
N ALA A 304 6.04 13.71 -9.07
CA ALA A 304 5.73 12.91 -7.89
C ALA A 304 4.39 12.20 -8.05
N MET A 305 4.37 10.89 -7.83
CA MET A 305 3.17 10.05 -8.00
C MET A 305 2.77 9.34 -6.71
N PHE A 306 1.47 9.13 -6.51
CA PHE A 306 0.97 8.31 -5.42
C PHE A 306 -0.26 7.51 -5.82
N CYS A 307 -0.56 6.46 -5.06
CA CYS A 307 -1.80 5.69 -5.17
C CYS A 307 -2.13 5.09 -3.80
N THR A 308 -3.19 4.28 -3.72
CA THR A 308 -3.67 3.71 -2.45
C THR A 308 -2.64 2.81 -1.76
N GLY A 309 -1.87 2.05 -2.55
CA GLY A 309 -1.04 0.97 -2.03
C GLY A 309 0.30 0.81 -2.72
N GLY A 310 0.83 1.82 -3.38
CA GLY A 310 2.14 1.79 -4.06
C GLY A 310 2.19 1.04 -5.40
N ILE A 311 1.49 -0.08 -5.58
CA ILE A 311 1.67 -0.96 -6.75
C ILE A 311 1.48 -0.27 -8.12
N ARG A 312 0.55 0.68 -8.25
CA ARG A 312 0.39 1.46 -9.50
C ARG A 312 1.56 2.40 -9.72
N CYS A 313 2.11 2.98 -8.65
CA CYS A 313 3.28 3.86 -8.70
C CYS A 313 4.55 3.13 -9.13
N GLU A 314 4.70 1.86 -8.73
CA GLU A 314 5.79 1.01 -9.21
C GLU A 314 5.75 0.99 -10.75
N LYS A 315 4.62 0.63 -11.38
CA LYS A 315 4.51 0.62 -12.86
C LYS A 315 4.52 2.01 -13.49
N SER A 316 3.85 3.01 -12.92
CA SER A 316 3.73 4.33 -13.57
C SER A 316 5.04 5.12 -13.54
N THR A 317 5.83 5.01 -12.48
CA THR A 317 7.16 5.65 -12.40
C THR A 317 8.16 4.96 -13.30
N SER A 318 8.15 3.62 -13.33
CA SER A 318 8.92 2.84 -14.31
C SER A 318 8.55 3.21 -15.73
N PHE A 319 7.27 3.41 -16.02
CA PHE A 319 6.83 3.84 -17.35
C PHE A 319 7.42 5.21 -17.72
N ALA A 320 7.33 6.21 -16.82
CA ALA A 320 7.87 7.55 -17.07
C ALA A 320 9.39 7.51 -17.35
N ILE A 321 10.13 6.67 -16.64
CA ILE A 321 11.58 6.52 -16.80
C ILE A 321 11.91 5.76 -18.09
N LEU A 322 11.34 4.55 -18.26
CA LEU A 322 11.68 3.64 -19.36
C LEU A 322 11.17 4.12 -20.72
N SER A 323 10.16 4.98 -20.76
CA SER A 323 9.74 5.66 -21.99
C SER A 323 10.64 6.84 -22.37
N GLY A 324 11.60 7.20 -21.51
CA GLY A 324 12.43 8.40 -21.66
C GLY A 324 11.67 9.71 -21.43
N LEU A 325 10.54 9.68 -20.72
CA LEU A 325 9.74 10.89 -20.47
C LEU A 325 10.45 11.83 -19.49
N LEU A 326 11.05 11.27 -18.45
CA LEU A 326 11.86 11.97 -17.46
C LEU A 326 13.02 11.08 -17.00
N PRO A 327 14.17 11.67 -16.62
CA PRO A 327 15.27 10.89 -16.07
C PRO A 327 14.94 10.43 -14.62
N PRO A 328 15.53 9.30 -14.15
CA PRO A 328 15.17 8.68 -12.87
C PRO A 328 15.20 9.61 -11.65
N GLU A 329 16.18 10.52 -11.60
CA GLU A 329 16.37 11.46 -10.49
C GLU A 329 15.28 12.53 -10.38
N LYS A 330 14.46 12.71 -11.43
CA LYS A 330 13.33 13.65 -11.46
C LYS A 330 11.98 12.96 -11.20
N VAL A 331 11.95 11.64 -10.96
CA VAL A 331 10.71 10.87 -10.75
C VAL A 331 10.66 10.28 -9.34
N TYR A 332 9.58 10.58 -8.62
CA TYR A 332 9.38 10.21 -7.21
C TYR A 332 8.02 9.53 -7.01
N HIS A 333 7.90 8.70 -5.97
CA HIS A 333 6.58 8.26 -5.53
C HIS A 333 6.49 7.93 -4.04
N LEU A 334 5.26 8.05 -3.50
CA LEU A 334 4.97 7.79 -2.10
C LEU A 334 5.01 6.30 -1.76
N VAL A 335 5.76 5.95 -0.72
CA VAL A 335 5.73 4.62 -0.10
C VAL A 335 4.46 4.49 0.75
N SER A 336 3.51 3.67 0.32
CA SER A 336 2.23 3.50 1.04
C SER A 336 2.25 2.34 2.04
N PHE A 337 2.91 1.23 1.69
CA PHE A 337 3.00 0.03 2.53
C PHE A 337 4.43 -0.10 3.04
N VAL A 338 4.66 0.31 4.28
CA VAL A 338 5.89 0.00 5.02
C VAL A 338 5.53 -1.08 6.02
N ILE A 339 6.30 -2.18 6.06
CA ILE A 339 6.21 -3.13 7.16
C ILE A 339 6.61 -2.35 8.41
N SER A 340 5.63 -1.93 9.21
CA SER A 340 5.87 -1.55 10.59
C SER A 340 6.21 -2.85 11.32
N GLY A 341 7.49 -3.02 11.62
CA GLY A 341 7.98 -4.10 12.48
C GLY A 341 7.50 -3.92 13.91
#